data_AF-A0A1G3BC41-F1
#
_entry.id   AF-A0A1G3BC41-F1
#
_cell.length_a   1.000
_cell.length_b   1.000
_cell.length_c   1.000
_cell.angle_alpha   90.00
_cell.angle_beta   90.00
_cell.angle_gamma   90.00
#
_symmetry.space_group_name_H-M   'P 1'
#
loop_
_entity.id
_entity.type
_entity.pdbx_description
1 polymer ?
#
loop_
_entity_poly.entity_id
_entity_poly.type
_entity_poly.pdbx_seq_one_letter_code
_entity_poly.pdbx_strand_id
1 'polypeptide(L)'
;MKENEEMKAKLEETYQQEEGQKLYKLRKEKVELPFGHMKRNLGAGQFLLRGKEGVNAELSILSTCFNIARMITIIGIPTLIAKLNSM
;
A
#
# COMPACT_ATOMS: atom_id res chain seq x y z
N MET A 1 -15.75 -11.71 -17.50
CA MET A 1 -15.87 -12.85 -16.55
C MET A 1 -14.70 -13.83 -16.70
N LYS A 2 -14.43 -14.38 -17.91
CA LYS A 2 -13.25 -15.25 -18.15
C LYS A 2 -11.89 -14.62 -17.81
N GLU A 3 -11.67 -13.36 -18.20
CA GLU A 3 -10.40 -12.64 -17.94
C GLU A 3 -10.06 -12.52 -16.44
N ASN A 4 -11.07 -12.36 -15.58
CA ASN A 4 -10.87 -12.29 -14.13
C ASN A 4 -10.49 -13.65 -13.53
N GLU A 5 -11.03 -14.75 -14.07
CA GLU A 5 -10.72 -16.11 -13.64
C GLU A 5 -9.29 -16.51 -14.04
N GLU A 6 -8.86 -16.14 -15.26
CA GLU A 6 -7.49 -16.33 -15.72
C GLU A 6 -6.48 -15.55 -14.86
N MET A 7 -6.80 -14.30 -14.50
CA MET A 7 -5.97 -13.50 -13.62
C MET A 7 -5.87 -14.11 -12.22
N LYS A 8 -6.99 -14.64 -11.68
CA LYS A 8 -7.00 -15.35 -10.40
C LYS A 8 -6.10 -16.58 -10.42
N ALA A 9 -6.22 -17.42 -11.46
CA ALA A 9 -5.42 -18.63 -11.61
C ALA A 9 -3.92 -18.32 -11.63
N LYS A 10 -3.50 -17.28 -12.36
CA LYS A 10 -2.10 -16.82 -12.40
C LYS A 10 -1.60 -16.34 -11.03
N LEU A 11 -2.43 -15.59 -10.29
CA LEU A 11 -2.08 -15.14 -8.94
C LEU A 11 -1.93 -16.30 -7.96
N GLU A 12 -2.78 -17.31 -8.10
CA GLU A 12 -2.74 -18.51 -7.27
C GLU A 12 -1.50 -19.35 -7.59
N GLU A 13 -1.19 -19.57 -8.87
CA GLU A 13 0.06 -20.21 -9.29
C GLU A 13 1.29 -19.49 -8.73
N THR A 14 1.32 -18.15 -8.84
CA THR A 14 2.39 -17.31 -8.28
C THR A 14 2.48 -17.45 -6.75
N TYR A 15 1.35 -17.60 -6.06
CA TYR A 15 1.32 -17.78 -4.61
C TYR A 15 1.83 -19.16 -4.18
N GLN A 16 1.56 -20.22 -4.95
CA GLN A 16 2.00 -21.59 -4.61
C GLN A 16 3.51 -21.78 -4.72
N GLN A 17 4.21 -20.93 -5.46
CA GLN A 17 5.68 -20.92 -5.52
C GLN A 17 6.29 -20.58 -4.16
N GLU A 18 7.44 -21.18 -3.82
CA GLU A 18 8.11 -20.92 -2.54
C GLU A 18 8.47 -19.44 -2.35
N GLU A 19 8.95 -18.78 -3.39
CA GLU A 19 9.26 -17.34 -3.40
C GLU A 19 8.00 -16.51 -3.13
N GLY A 20 6.86 -16.91 -3.72
CA GLY A 20 5.56 -16.30 -3.50
C GLY A 20 5.12 -16.38 -2.05
N GLN A 21 5.24 -17.56 -1.43
CA GLN A 21 4.95 -17.78 0.00
C GLN A 21 5.85 -16.93 0.90
N LYS A 22 7.17 -16.93 0.65
CA LYS A 22 8.15 -16.12 1.40
C LYS A 22 7.81 -14.63 1.33
N LEU A 23 7.46 -14.12 0.14
CA LEU A 23 7.07 -12.73 -0.04
C LEU A 23 5.73 -12.41 0.66
N TYR A 24 4.76 -13.32 0.61
CA TYR A 24 3.46 -13.13 1.27
C TYR A 24 3.61 -13.04 2.79
N LYS A 25 4.47 -13.87 3.39
CA LYS A 25 4.80 -13.79 4.82
C LYS A 25 5.41 -12.42 5.18
N LEU A 26 6.36 -11.94 4.37
CA LEU A 26 6.97 -10.62 4.58
C LEU A 26 5.94 -9.47 4.47
N ARG A 27 4.96 -9.58 3.56
CA ARG A 27 3.87 -8.60 3.43
C ARG A 27 2.97 -8.59 4.67
N LYS A 28 2.65 -9.76 5.26
CA LYS A 28 1.90 -9.80 6.52
C LYS A 28 2.59 -9.02 7.64
N GLU A 29 3.92 -9.08 7.69
CA GLU A 29 4.70 -8.41 8.71
C GLU A 29 4.86 -6.89 8.45
N LYS A 30 5.10 -6.50 7.19
CA LYS A 30 5.44 -5.11 6.85
C LYS A 30 4.29 -4.27 6.31
N VAL A 31 3.38 -4.88 5.55
CA VAL A 31 2.39 -4.18 4.74
C VAL A 31 1.04 -4.13 5.46
N GLU A 32 0.58 -5.23 6.04
CA GLU A 32 -0.74 -5.29 6.70
C GLU A 32 -0.86 -4.32 7.87
N LEU A 33 0.23 -4.04 8.60
CA LEU A 33 0.25 -3.09 9.70
C LEU A 33 -0.09 -1.64 9.25
N PRO A 34 0.62 -1.04 8.27
CA PRO A 34 0.22 0.23 7.65
C PRO A 34 -1.22 0.25 7.15
N PHE A 35 -1.67 -0.80 6.45
CA PHE A 35 -3.03 -0.86 5.93
C PHE A 35 -4.09 -0.92 7.04
N GLY A 36 -3.82 -1.68 8.10
CA GLY A 36 -4.68 -1.72 9.29
C GLY A 36 -4.76 -0.35 9.97
N HIS A 37 -3.62 0.33 10.12
CA HIS A 37 -3.56 1.67 10.70
C HIS A 37 -4.34 2.70 9.86
N MET A 38 -4.14 2.71 8.54
CA MET A 38 -4.89 3.59 7.63
C MET A 38 -6.39 3.35 7.73
N LYS A 39 -6.83 2.08 7.70
CA LYS A 39 -8.25 1.73 7.69
C LYS A 39 -8.95 1.97 9.03
N ARG A 40 -8.29 1.67 10.15
CA ARG A 40 -8.93 1.67 11.49
C ARG A 40 -8.61 2.92 12.30
N ASN A 41 -7.35 3.37 12.30
CA ASN A 41 -6.93 4.49 13.12
C ASN A 41 -7.11 5.83 12.40
N LEU A 42 -6.87 5.87 11.08
CA LEU A 42 -7.08 7.07 10.26
C LEU A 42 -8.48 7.13 9.62
N GLY A 43 -9.35 6.16 9.90
CA GLY A 43 -10.74 6.15 9.43
C GLY A 43 -10.93 5.86 7.93
N ALA A 44 -9.87 5.49 7.19
CA ALA A 44 -9.94 5.22 5.75
C ALA A 44 -10.45 3.80 5.42
N GLY A 45 -11.50 3.36 6.10
CA GLY A 45 -12.11 2.04 5.91
C GLY A 45 -13.02 1.95 4.69
N GLN A 46 -13.47 3.09 4.15
CA GLN A 46 -14.37 3.20 3.01
C GLN A 46 -13.91 4.35 2.10
N PHE A 47 -14.18 4.22 0.81
CA PHE A 47 -13.93 5.26 -0.19
C PHE A 47 -15.17 6.15 -0.34
N LEU A 48 -14.97 7.45 -0.60
CA LEU A 48 -16.07 8.38 -0.84
C LEU A 48 -16.47 8.37 -2.31
N LEU A 49 -15.47 8.29 -3.20
CA LEU A 49 -15.65 8.20 -4.64
C LEU A 49 -15.98 6.79 -5.11
N ARG A 50 -16.64 6.71 -6.26
CA ARG A 50 -16.96 5.47 -6.97
C ARG A 50 -16.16 5.37 -8.27
N GLY A 51 -15.99 4.15 -8.76
CA GLY A 51 -15.18 3.88 -9.96
C GLY A 51 -13.68 3.82 -9.67
N LYS A 52 -12.94 3.06 -10.49
CA LYS A 52 -11.51 2.80 -10.26
C LYS A 52 -10.68 4.07 -10.21
N GLU A 53 -10.96 5.03 -11.08
CA GLU A 53 -10.20 6.28 -11.18
C GLU A 53 -10.30 7.11 -9.88
N GLY A 54 -11.54 7.39 -9.43
CA GLY A 54 -11.75 8.14 -8.19
C GLY A 54 -11.21 7.43 -6.95
N VAL A 55 -11.44 6.11 -6.83
CA VAL A 55 -10.91 5.31 -5.73
C VAL A 55 -9.37 5.31 -5.72
N ASN A 56 -8.73 5.21 -6.89
CA ASN A 56 -7.28 5.28 -7.00
C ASN A 56 -6.74 6.65 -6.59
N ALA A 57 -7.43 7.74 -6.94
CA ALA A 57 -7.05 9.08 -6.51
C ALA A 57 -7.09 9.22 -4.98
N GLU A 58 -8.16 8.77 -4.32
CA GLU A 58 -8.26 8.78 -2.85
C GLU A 58 -7.15 7.96 -2.18
N LEU A 59 -6.95 6.73 -2.65
CA LEU A 59 -5.91 5.86 -2.09
C LEU A 59 -4.50 6.44 -2.30
N SER A 60 -4.25 7.07 -3.43
CA SER A 60 -2.96 7.71 -3.75
C SER A 60 -2.68 8.88 -2.81
N ILE A 61 -3.67 9.73 -2.54
CA ILE A 61 -3.54 10.83 -1.59
C ILE A 61 -3.28 10.29 -0.18
N LEU A 62 -4.10 9.35 0.28
CA LEU A 62 -3.97 8.76 1.62
C LEU A 62 -2.59 8.13 1.83
N SER A 63 -2.15 7.29 0.89
CA SER A 63 -0.85 6.60 1.00
C SER A 63 0.33 7.57 0.91
N THR A 64 0.25 8.61 0.07
CA THR A 64 1.28 9.65 -0.02
C THR A 64 1.41 10.42 1.30
N CYS A 65 0.29 10.90 1.85
CA CYS A 65 0.27 11.59 3.13
C CYS A 65 0.78 10.71 4.28
N PHE A 66 0.35 9.44 4.33
CA PHE A 66 0.82 8.47 5.31
C PHE A 66 2.34 8.26 5.21
N ASN A 67 2.88 8.07 4.00
CA ASN A 67 4.30 7.88 3.78
C ASN A 67 5.11 9.12 4.20
N ILE A 68 4.66 10.33 3.84
CA ILE A 68 5.31 11.59 4.27
C ILE A 68 5.33 11.71 5.79
N ALA A 69 4.19 11.50 6.45
CA ALA A 69 4.11 11.53 7.90
C ALA A 69 5.06 10.51 8.55
N ARG A 70 5.11 9.27 8.02
CA ARG A 70 6.03 8.23 8.50
C ARG A 70 7.49 8.60 8.28
N MET A 71 7.85 9.15 7.14
CA MET A 71 9.22 9.62 6.88
C MET A 71 9.62 10.71 7.87
N ILE A 72 8.74 11.70 8.11
CA ILE A 72 8.97 12.73 9.12
C ILE A 72 9.22 12.11 10.50
N THR A 73 8.42 11.13 10.91
CA THR A 73 8.61 10.44 12.20
C THR A 73 9.93 9.66 12.28
N ILE A 74 10.36 9.02 11.19
CA ILE A 74 11.55 8.14 11.21
C ILE A 74 12.85 8.95 11.11
N ILE A 75 12.93 9.91 10.18
CA ILE A 75 14.19 10.61 9.85
C ILE A 75 14.19 12.10 10.20
N GLY A 76 13.05 12.67 10.60
CA GLY A 76 12.90 14.08 10.91
C GLY A 76 12.75 14.97 9.66
N ILE A 77 12.18 16.16 9.86
CA ILE A 77 11.92 17.14 8.78
C ILE A 77 13.22 17.59 8.09
N PRO A 78 14.31 17.99 8.80
CA PRO A 78 15.50 18.51 8.15
C PRO A 78 16.15 17.49 7.22
N THR A 79 16.27 16.23 7.67
CA THR A 79 16.83 15.13 6.88
C THR A 79 15.97 14.81 5.67
N LEU A 80 14.64 14.85 5.82
CA LEU A 80 13.72 14.61 4.72
C LEU A 80 13.88 15.66 3.62
N ILE A 81 13.91 16.95 3.98
CA ILE A 81 14.10 18.06 3.03
C ILE A 81 15.46 17.94 2.32
N ALA A 82 16.53 17.66 3.07
CA ALA A 82 17.86 17.49 2.50
C ALA A 82 17.89 16.35 1.46
N LYS A 83 17.25 15.21 1.76
CA LYS A 83 17.16 14.08 0.82
C LYS A 83 16.38 14.44 -0.43
N LEU A 84 15.24 15.10 -0.30
CA LEU A 84 14.40 15.49 -1.44
C LEU A 84 15.10 16.50 -2.36
N ASN A 85 15.87 17.44 -1.80
CA ASN A 85 16.63 18.42 -2.59
C ASN A 85 17.87 17.82 -3.28
N SER A 86 18.34 16.65 -2.82
CA SER A 86 19.51 15.96 -3.38
C SER A 86 19.17 14.92 -4.45
N MET A 87 17.88 14.73 -4.75
CA MET A 87 17.37 13.85 -5.82
C MET A 87 17.29 14.59 -7.14
#